data_AF-A0A358XTA5-F1
#
_entry.id   AF-A0A358XTA5-F1
#
_cell.length_a   1.000
_cell.length_b   1.000
_cell.length_c   1.000
_cell.angle_alpha   90.00
_cell.angle_beta   90.00
_cell.angle_gamma   90.00
#
_symmetry.space_group_name_H-M   'P 1'
#
loop_
_entity.id
_entity.type
_entity.pdbx_description
1 polymer ?
#
loop_
_entity_poly.entity_id
_entity_poly.type
_entity_poly.pdbx_seq_one_letter_code
_entity_poly.pdbx_strand_id
1 'polypeptide(L)'
;MLSKLLSLYRQTDVKAEMFDLGMIVGIGSLIYFPFLSMFALLWIGLLIFRPFNWREWITPLLGLATVYFILAVIYLWMGKMEQFYTIWLPFTYKFPTAIRIQLVDYLVLVPVIFTLILFLLVLKDNFFKSVVHIRKSFQLLFFMLCLAIVSFYWNKKLTEAHFLLCAPSIAIYMAYYFTYAKKKWFFEVVYAIITLTIIYFQFF
;
A
#
# COMPACT_ATOMS: atom_id res chain seq x y z
N MET A 1 -5.87 -1.87 -8.05
CA MET A 1 -4.39 -1.98 -8.11
C MET A 1 -3.91 -3.36 -7.68
N LEU A 2 -4.19 -3.79 -6.44
CA LEU A 2 -3.61 -5.01 -5.87
C LEU A 2 -4.01 -6.31 -6.60
N SER A 3 -5.27 -6.43 -7.02
CA SER A 3 -5.74 -7.56 -7.82
C SER A 3 -4.97 -7.69 -9.15
N LYS A 4 -4.83 -6.58 -9.88
CA LYS A 4 -4.05 -6.49 -11.14
C LYS A 4 -2.57 -6.87 -10.92
N LEU A 5 -1.96 -6.42 -9.82
CA LEU A 5 -0.58 -6.80 -9.45
C LEU A 5 -0.44 -8.30 -9.17
N LEU A 6 -1.38 -8.90 -8.43
CA LEU A 6 -1.33 -10.33 -8.11
C LEU A 6 -1.59 -11.23 -9.34
N SER A 7 -2.33 -10.72 -10.35
CA SER A 7 -2.56 -11.43 -11.61
C SER A 7 -1.38 -11.43 -12.58
N LEU A 8 -0.38 -10.56 -12.38
CA LEU A 8 0.83 -10.48 -13.23
C LEU A 8 1.56 -11.83 -13.37
N TYR A 9 1.46 -12.69 -12.35
CA TYR A 9 2.07 -14.01 -12.38
C TYR A 9 1.47 -14.96 -13.43
N ARG A 10 0.19 -14.79 -13.77
CA ARG A 10 -0.55 -15.73 -14.64
C ARG A 10 -0.65 -15.27 -16.08
N GLN A 11 -0.51 -13.98 -16.33
CA GLN A 11 -0.68 -13.39 -17.65
C GLN A 11 0.61 -13.51 -18.48
N THR A 12 0.47 -13.68 -19.79
CA THR A 12 1.58 -13.76 -20.75
C THR A 12 2.02 -12.38 -21.24
N ASP A 13 1.07 -11.48 -21.50
CA ASP A 13 1.31 -10.07 -21.79
C ASP A 13 0.70 -9.20 -20.68
N VAL A 14 1.52 -8.33 -20.09
CA VAL A 14 1.15 -7.45 -18.97
C VAL A 14 1.38 -5.98 -19.30
N LYS A 15 1.76 -5.62 -20.53
CA LYS A 15 2.09 -4.23 -20.89
C LYS A 15 0.91 -3.28 -20.64
N ALA A 16 -0.29 -3.68 -21.06
CA ALA A 16 -1.52 -2.90 -20.86
C ALA A 16 -1.87 -2.77 -19.37
N GLU A 17 -1.80 -3.89 -18.63
CA GLU A 17 -2.05 -3.90 -17.19
C GLU A 17 -1.06 -3.03 -16.41
N MET A 18 0.22 -3.06 -16.78
CA MET A 18 1.23 -2.20 -16.17
C MET A 18 1.02 -0.71 -16.51
N PHE A 19 0.56 -0.40 -17.71
CA PHE A 19 0.18 0.97 -18.08
C PHE A 19 -1.01 1.46 -17.25
N ASP A 20 -2.07 0.65 -17.14
CA ASP A 20 -3.23 0.93 -16.27
C ASP A 20 -2.81 1.15 -14.82
N LEU A 21 -1.92 0.29 -14.30
CA LEU A 21 -1.39 0.41 -12.94
C LEU A 21 -0.61 1.72 -12.76
N GLY A 22 0.19 2.11 -13.75
CA GLY A 22 0.89 3.39 -13.77
C GLY A 22 -0.08 4.58 -13.74
N MET A 23 -1.16 4.53 -14.53
CA MET A 23 -2.21 5.54 -14.51
C MET A 23 -2.93 5.61 -13.16
N ILE A 24 -3.27 4.47 -12.56
CA ILE A 24 -3.91 4.40 -11.23
C ILE A 24 -3.01 5.07 -10.18
N VAL A 25 -1.69 4.80 -10.22
CA VAL A 25 -0.74 5.46 -9.33
C VAL A 25 -0.67 6.96 -9.59
N GLY A 26 -0.62 7.38 -10.85
CA GLY A 26 -0.64 8.80 -11.22
C GLY A 26 -1.90 9.53 -10.75
N ILE A 27 -3.09 8.94 -10.91
CA ILE A 27 -4.34 9.55 -10.43
C ILE A 27 -4.37 9.57 -8.90
N GLY A 28 -3.95 8.47 -8.27
CA GLY A 28 -3.89 8.36 -6.82
C GLY A 28 -2.95 9.39 -6.18
N SER A 29 -1.81 9.71 -6.82
CA SER A 29 -0.90 10.75 -6.35
C SER A 29 -1.44 12.17 -6.50
N LEU A 30 -2.46 12.41 -7.34
CA LEU A 30 -3.15 13.71 -7.38
C LEU A 30 -4.10 13.89 -6.20
N ILE A 31 -4.77 12.81 -5.78
CA ILE A 31 -5.68 12.83 -4.63
C ILE A 31 -4.88 12.86 -3.33
N TYR A 32 -3.86 12.01 -3.26
CA TYR A 32 -3.02 11.84 -2.08
C TYR A 32 -1.58 11.62 -2.52
N PHE A 33 -0.80 12.70 -2.49
CA PHE A 33 0.56 12.74 -3.02
C PHE A 33 1.48 11.59 -2.56
N PRO A 34 1.48 11.17 -1.28
CA PRO A 34 2.33 10.06 -0.85
C PRO A 34 1.95 8.70 -1.47
N PHE A 35 0.80 8.55 -2.12
CA PHE A 35 0.45 7.39 -2.95
C PHE A 35 1.46 7.14 -4.08
N LEU A 36 2.20 8.16 -4.49
CA LEU A 36 3.27 8.05 -5.47
C LEU A 36 4.34 7.02 -5.06
N SER A 37 4.53 6.75 -3.76
CA SER A 37 5.43 5.69 -3.29
C SER A 37 5.03 4.29 -3.77
N MET A 38 3.74 4.06 -4.04
CA MET A 38 3.23 2.81 -4.60
C MET A 38 3.68 2.57 -6.04
N PHE A 39 4.26 3.56 -6.72
CA PHE A 39 4.89 3.35 -8.02
C PHE A 39 6.04 2.34 -7.94
N ALA A 40 6.87 2.43 -6.89
CA ALA A 40 7.95 1.48 -6.66
C ALA A 40 7.44 0.04 -6.47
N LEU A 41 6.23 -0.12 -5.93
CA LEU A 41 5.58 -1.43 -5.79
C LEU A 41 5.33 -2.09 -7.14
N LEU A 42 5.08 -1.32 -8.21
CA LEU A 42 4.88 -1.85 -9.55
C LEU A 42 6.16 -2.52 -10.08
N TRP A 43 7.30 -1.87 -9.92
CA TRP A 43 8.60 -2.43 -10.30
C TRP A 43 9.02 -3.62 -9.43
N ILE A 44 8.77 -3.55 -8.11
CA ILE A 44 8.99 -4.68 -7.21
C ILE A 44 8.11 -5.88 -7.63
N GLY A 45 6.85 -5.62 -8.02
CA GLY A 45 5.95 -6.65 -8.53
C GLY A 45 6.47 -7.33 -9.79
N LEU A 46 7.01 -6.56 -10.74
CA LEU A 46 7.67 -7.12 -11.93
C LEU A 46 8.88 -7.98 -11.53
N LEU A 47 9.75 -7.49 -10.64
CA LEU A 47 10.95 -8.19 -10.18
C LEU A 47 10.61 -9.53 -9.51
N ILE A 48 9.56 -9.57 -8.69
CA ILE A 48 9.14 -10.78 -7.96
C ILE A 48 8.47 -11.79 -8.90
N PHE A 49 7.55 -11.35 -9.75
CA PHE A 49 6.68 -12.25 -10.50
C PHE A 49 7.23 -12.65 -11.87
N ARG A 50 8.07 -11.83 -12.51
CA ARG A 50 8.43 -12.00 -13.92
C ARG A 50 9.93 -11.82 -14.18
N PRO A 51 10.48 -12.46 -15.23
CA PRO A 51 11.83 -12.16 -15.68
C PRO A 51 11.91 -10.72 -16.19
N PHE A 52 13.12 -10.14 -16.14
CA PHE A 52 13.33 -8.75 -16.55
C PHE A 52 13.03 -8.54 -18.03
N ASN A 53 12.14 -7.59 -18.33
CA ASN A 53 11.81 -7.16 -19.69
C ASN A 53 11.66 -5.64 -19.70
N TRP A 54 12.60 -4.93 -20.32
CA TRP A 54 12.64 -3.47 -20.32
C TRP A 54 11.33 -2.82 -20.79
N ARG A 55 10.58 -3.46 -21.72
CA ARG A 55 9.31 -2.94 -22.22
C ARG A 55 8.25 -2.88 -21.12
N GLU A 56 8.19 -3.90 -20.27
CA GLU A 56 7.25 -3.98 -19.13
C GLU A 56 7.62 -3.01 -18.01
N TRP A 57 8.89 -2.61 -17.92
CA TRP A 57 9.37 -1.64 -16.93
C TRP A 57 9.06 -0.20 -17.30
N ILE A 58 9.04 0.11 -18.60
CA ILE A 58 8.73 1.45 -19.11
C ILE A 58 7.22 1.70 -19.21
N THR A 59 6.40 0.69 -19.48
CA THR A 59 4.93 0.87 -19.56
C THR A 59 4.26 1.52 -18.34
N PRO A 60 4.57 1.18 -17.07
CA PRO A 60 3.99 1.88 -15.93
C PRO A 60 4.47 3.33 -15.84
N LEU A 61 5.72 3.61 -16.25
CA LEU A 61 6.24 4.97 -16.31
C LEU A 61 5.47 5.80 -17.35
N LEU A 62 5.16 5.22 -18.50
CA LEU A 62 4.33 5.86 -19.53
C LEU A 62 2.93 6.15 -18.99
N GLY A 63 2.29 5.21 -18.29
CA GLY A 63 0.96 5.42 -17.70
C GLY A 63 0.94 6.57 -16.70
N LEU A 64 1.94 6.63 -15.82
CA LEU A 64 2.11 7.74 -14.89
C LEU A 64 2.38 9.06 -15.62
N ALA A 65 3.28 9.05 -16.60
CA ALA A 65 3.62 10.22 -17.40
C ALA A 65 2.40 10.77 -18.15
N THR A 66 1.51 9.91 -18.67
CA THR A 66 0.28 10.33 -19.34
C THR A 66 -0.61 11.16 -18.41
N VAL A 67 -0.79 10.72 -17.15
CA VAL A 67 -1.63 11.45 -16.18
C VAL A 67 -1.04 12.83 -15.88
N TYR A 68 0.26 12.91 -15.59
CA TYR A 68 0.92 14.19 -15.31
C TYR A 68 1.04 15.09 -16.54
N PHE A 69 1.16 14.51 -17.75
CA PHE A 69 1.15 15.26 -19.00
C PHE A 69 -0.20 15.93 -19.24
N ILE A 70 -1.31 15.18 -19.08
CA ILE A 70 -2.66 15.74 -19.19
C ILE A 70 -2.85 16.86 -18.15
N LEU A 71 -2.40 16.63 -16.92
CA LEU A 71 -2.45 17.65 -15.87
C LEU A 71 -1.66 18.91 -16.26
N ALA A 72 -0.43 18.76 -16.74
CA ALA A 72 0.40 19.88 -17.17
C ALA A 72 -0.27 20.72 -18.28
N VAL A 73 -0.90 20.05 -19.27
CA VAL A 73 -1.64 20.74 -20.34
C VAL A 73 -2.83 21.54 -19.77
N ILE A 74 -3.57 20.99 -18.81
CA ILE A 74 -4.68 21.69 -18.16
C ILE A 74 -4.18 22.93 -17.40
N TYR A 75 -3.09 22.80 -16.63
CA TYR A 75 -2.50 23.93 -15.90
C TYR A 75 -1.90 25.00 -16.84
N LEU A 76 -1.34 24.59 -17.97
CA LEU A 76 -0.85 25.50 -19.01
C LEU A 76 -2.00 26.31 -19.60
N TRP A 77 -3.10 25.65 -19.96
CA TRP A 77 -4.30 26.29 -20.51
C TRP A 77 -4.91 27.31 -19.53
N MET A 78 -4.89 27.00 -18.23
CA MET A 78 -5.38 27.91 -17.18
C MET A 78 -4.40 29.04 -16.82
N GLY A 79 -3.22 29.09 -17.42
CA GLY A 79 -2.17 30.08 -17.09
C GLY A 79 -1.59 29.90 -15.68
N LYS A 80 -1.71 28.72 -15.06
CA LYS A 80 -1.31 28.44 -13.66
C LYS A 80 -0.11 27.49 -13.57
N MET A 81 0.85 27.59 -14.48
CA MET A 81 2.01 26.68 -14.52
C MET A 81 2.83 26.67 -13.22
N GLU A 82 2.91 27.80 -12.51
CA GLU A 82 3.58 27.85 -11.20
C GLU A 82 2.97 26.86 -10.20
N GLN A 83 1.64 26.72 -10.18
CA GLN A 83 0.95 25.78 -9.30
C GLN A 83 1.27 24.32 -9.64
N PHE A 84 1.50 24.00 -10.93
CA PHE A 84 1.94 22.66 -11.33
C PHE A 84 3.31 22.32 -10.72
N TYR A 85 4.26 23.26 -10.70
CA TYR A 85 5.56 23.06 -10.05
C TYR A 85 5.44 22.86 -8.53
N THR A 86 4.46 23.52 -7.89
CA THR A 86 4.25 23.34 -6.45
C THR A 86 3.86 21.92 -6.04
N ILE A 87 3.31 21.11 -6.95
CA ILE A 87 2.97 19.69 -6.70
C ILE A 87 4.22 18.88 -6.37
N TRP A 88 5.39 19.28 -6.89
CA TRP A 88 6.67 18.58 -6.69
C TRP A 88 7.46 19.10 -5.49
N LEU A 89 7.02 20.18 -4.82
CA LEU A 89 7.66 20.70 -3.59
C LEU A 89 7.74 19.71 -2.42
N PRO A 90 6.83 18.72 -2.24
CA PRO A 90 6.91 17.82 -1.10
C PRO A 90 8.18 16.96 -1.07
N PHE A 91 8.88 16.77 -2.19
CA PHE A 91 10.20 16.13 -2.22
C PHE A 91 11.26 16.85 -1.36
N THR A 92 11.04 18.12 -1.01
CA THR A 92 12.02 18.97 -0.31
C THR A 92 11.74 19.11 1.20
N TYR A 93 10.69 18.49 1.73
CA TYR A 93 10.38 18.62 3.16
C TYR A 93 11.42 17.92 4.06
N LYS A 94 11.82 18.62 5.14
CA LYS A 94 12.70 18.08 6.19
C LYS A 94 11.91 17.20 7.16
N PHE A 95 12.61 16.26 7.80
CA PHE A 95 12.03 15.32 8.78
C PHE A 95 11.25 16.07 9.87
N PRO A 96 9.97 15.74 10.12
CA PRO A 96 9.23 16.32 11.23
C PRO A 96 9.83 15.83 12.55
N THR A 97 10.51 16.72 13.26
CA THR A 97 11.22 16.46 14.52
C THR A 97 10.32 16.31 15.74
N ALA A 98 9.01 16.55 15.61
CA ALA A 98 8.06 16.44 16.71
C ALA A 98 6.85 15.61 16.29
N ILE A 99 6.90 14.31 16.59
CA ILE A 99 5.72 13.45 16.52
C ILE A 99 4.95 13.65 17.83
N ARG A 100 3.93 14.51 17.82
CA ARG A 100 2.99 14.61 18.95
C ARG A 100 2.02 13.44 18.88
N ILE A 101 2.46 12.28 19.36
CA ILE A 101 1.64 11.07 19.50
C ILE A 101 0.84 11.22 20.79
N GLN A 102 -0.46 11.49 20.71
CA GLN A 102 -1.35 11.25 21.84
C GLN A 102 -1.57 9.73 21.92
N LEU A 103 -0.95 9.08 22.91
CA LEU A 103 -0.89 7.63 23.03
C LEU A 103 -2.27 6.95 23.06
N VAL A 104 -3.29 7.69 23.49
CA VAL A 104 -4.66 7.21 23.69
C VAL A 104 -5.35 6.91 22.36
N ASP A 105 -5.14 7.74 21.33
CA ASP A 105 -5.79 7.56 20.00
C ASP A 105 -5.25 6.32 19.26
N TYR A 106 -4.03 5.88 19.61
CA TYR A 106 -3.37 4.75 18.97
C TYR A 106 -3.62 3.40 19.66
N LEU A 107 -4.38 3.36 20.75
CA LEU A 107 -4.76 2.11 21.43
C LEU A 107 -5.53 1.15 20.50
N VAL A 108 -6.25 1.67 19.49
CA VAL A 108 -6.92 0.87 18.44
C VAL A 108 -5.94 -0.03 17.67
N LEU A 109 -4.66 0.34 17.61
CA LEU A 109 -3.65 -0.45 16.91
C LEU A 109 -3.18 -1.67 17.71
N VAL A 110 -3.41 -1.74 19.03
CA VAL A 110 -2.92 -2.85 19.87
C VAL A 110 -3.50 -4.20 19.45
N PRO A 111 -4.83 -4.37 19.27
CA PRO A 111 -5.41 -5.61 18.76
C PRO A 111 -4.90 -5.95 17.36
N VAL A 112 -4.73 -4.93 16.50
CA VAL A 112 -4.23 -5.11 15.12
C VAL A 112 -2.81 -5.64 15.13
N ILE A 113 -1.90 -5.03 15.91
CA ILE A 113 -0.52 -5.50 16.06
C ILE A 113 -0.48 -6.91 16.64
N PHE A 114 -1.33 -7.20 17.63
CA PHE A 114 -1.44 -8.54 18.20
C PHE A 114 -1.83 -9.59 17.13
N THR A 115 -2.81 -9.29 16.28
CA THR A 115 -3.16 -10.18 15.17
C THR A 115 -2.07 -10.33 14.13
N LEU A 116 -1.28 -9.28 13.88
CA LEU A 116 -0.12 -9.36 12.97
C LEU A 116 0.96 -10.29 13.53
N ILE A 117 1.20 -10.28 14.85
CA ILE A 117 2.13 -11.23 15.49
C ILE A 117 1.62 -12.66 15.33
N LEU A 118 0.32 -12.88 15.58
CA LEU A 118 -0.30 -14.19 15.40
C LEU A 118 -0.25 -14.68 13.94
N PHE A 119 -0.45 -13.76 12.99
CA PHE A 119 -0.25 -14.02 11.56
C PHE A 119 1.16 -14.52 11.27
N LEU A 120 2.20 -13.90 11.82
CA LEU A 120 3.60 -14.33 11.58
C LEU A 120 3.86 -15.75 12.07
N LEU A 121 3.26 -16.15 13.20
CA LEU A 121 3.35 -17.52 13.72
C LEU A 121 2.70 -18.53 12.76
N VAL A 122 1.49 -18.23 12.28
CA VAL A 122 0.76 -19.09 11.32
C VAL A 122 1.45 -19.12 9.96
N LEU A 123 2.02 -17.98 9.53
CA LEU A 123 2.79 -17.90 8.30
C LEU A 123 4.02 -18.79 8.39
N LYS A 124 4.80 -18.75 9.48
CA LYS A 124 5.98 -19.60 9.68
C LYS A 124 5.67 -21.08 9.46
N ASP A 125 4.55 -21.56 10.00
CA ASP A 125 4.15 -22.98 9.91
C ASP A 125 3.67 -23.38 8.51
N ASN A 126 3.05 -22.45 7.76
CA ASN A 126 2.42 -22.73 6.47
C ASN A 126 3.22 -22.22 5.26
N PHE A 127 4.30 -21.47 5.46
CA PHE A 127 5.04 -20.80 4.39
C PHE A 127 5.60 -21.80 3.38
N PHE A 128 6.28 -22.85 3.86
CA PHE A 128 6.87 -23.87 2.98
C PHE A 128 5.84 -24.82 2.36
N LYS A 129 4.64 -24.90 2.93
CA LYS A 129 3.51 -25.68 2.40
C LYS A 129 2.74 -24.92 1.31
N SER A 130 2.84 -23.59 1.31
CA SER A 130 2.11 -22.73 0.38
C SER A 130 2.70 -22.75 -1.02
N VAL A 131 1.86 -22.62 -2.04
CA VAL A 131 2.28 -22.54 -3.46
C VAL A 131 3.23 -21.36 -3.70
N VAL A 132 4.16 -21.49 -4.65
CA VAL A 132 5.15 -20.44 -5.00
C VAL A 132 4.49 -19.07 -5.24
N HIS A 133 3.36 -19.04 -5.96
CA HIS A 133 2.59 -17.81 -6.21
C HIS A 133 2.13 -17.12 -4.92
N ILE A 134 1.66 -17.90 -3.93
CA ILE A 134 1.23 -17.39 -2.63
C ILE A 134 2.42 -16.80 -1.86
N ARG A 135 3.57 -17.49 -1.84
CA ARG A 135 4.78 -17.00 -1.17
C ARG A 135 5.28 -15.68 -1.78
N LYS A 136 5.32 -15.58 -3.11
CA LYS A 136 5.68 -14.36 -3.84
C LYS A 136 4.68 -13.22 -3.58
N SER A 137 3.40 -13.53 -3.46
CA SER A 137 2.36 -12.55 -3.11
C SER A 137 2.57 -11.98 -1.70
N PHE A 138 2.94 -12.81 -0.72
CA PHE A 138 3.30 -12.34 0.62
C PHE A 138 4.52 -11.41 0.63
N GLN A 139 5.54 -11.70 -0.20
CA GLN A 139 6.69 -10.82 -0.38
C GLN A 139 6.27 -9.45 -0.95
N LEU A 140 5.39 -9.43 -1.96
CA LEU A 140 4.88 -8.18 -2.52
C LEU A 140 4.10 -7.37 -1.47
N LEU A 141 3.23 -8.01 -0.69
CA LEU A 141 2.47 -7.36 0.37
C LEU A 141 3.37 -6.77 1.46
N PHE A 142 4.51 -7.41 1.72
CA PHE A 142 5.50 -6.93 2.68
C PHE A 142 6.15 -5.64 2.17
N PHE A 143 6.59 -5.64 0.91
CA PHE A 143 7.12 -4.42 0.28
C PHE A 143 6.08 -3.31 0.20
N MET A 144 4.81 -3.63 -0.02
CA MET A 144 3.73 -2.65 0.03
C MET A 144 3.61 -2.01 1.41
N LEU A 145 3.69 -2.80 2.48
CA LEU A 145 3.67 -2.30 3.86
C LEU A 145 4.89 -1.42 4.15
N CYS A 146 6.09 -1.84 3.73
CA CYS A 146 7.31 -1.03 3.86
C CYS A 146 7.20 0.30 3.10
N LEU A 147 6.73 0.29 1.85
CA LEU A 147 6.55 1.50 1.05
C LEU A 147 5.46 2.42 1.63
N ALA A 148 4.43 1.86 2.25
CA ALA A 148 3.42 2.63 2.97
C ALA A 148 4.01 3.33 4.20
N ILE A 149 4.89 2.67 4.97
CA ILE A 149 5.61 3.30 6.08
C ILE A 149 6.58 4.38 5.58
N VAL A 150 7.34 4.10 4.52
CA VAL A 150 8.26 5.10 3.92
C VAL A 150 7.50 6.31 3.37
N SER A 151 6.27 6.10 2.88
CA SER A 151 5.38 7.17 2.38
C SER A 151 5.13 8.27 3.43
N PHE A 152 5.16 7.95 4.73
CA PHE A 152 5.02 8.94 5.81
C PHE A 152 6.10 10.04 5.77
N TYR A 153 7.26 9.77 5.17
CA TYR A 153 8.32 10.76 5.01
C TYR A 153 7.91 11.96 4.16
N TRP A 154 6.97 11.75 3.23
CA TRP A 154 6.73 12.70 2.16
C TRP A 154 5.73 13.80 2.48
N ASN A 155 5.18 13.81 3.70
CA ASN A 155 4.13 14.74 4.08
C ASN A 155 4.52 15.61 5.27
N LYS A 156 4.20 16.90 5.18
CA LYS A 156 4.54 17.91 6.19
C LYS A 156 3.69 17.76 7.47
N LYS A 157 2.51 17.13 7.37
CA LYS A 157 1.62 16.84 8.51
C LYS A 157 1.28 15.36 8.54
N LEU A 158 1.66 14.69 9.62
CA LEU A 158 1.23 13.34 9.93
C LEU A 158 -0.27 13.38 10.21
N THR A 159 -1.07 13.05 9.20
CA THR A 159 -2.53 12.94 9.33
C THR A 159 -2.88 11.46 9.43
N GLU A 160 -3.89 11.08 10.22
CA GLU A 160 -4.33 9.69 10.38
C GLU A 160 -4.59 8.95 9.06
N ALA A 161 -4.98 9.69 8.02
CA ALA A 161 -5.18 9.18 6.67
C ALA A 161 -3.96 8.45 6.08
N HIS A 162 -2.74 8.67 6.59
CA HIS A 162 -1.55 7.97 6.12
C HIS A 162 -1.59 6.46 6.44
N PHE A 163 -2.25 6.08 7.54
CA PHE A 163 -2.41 4.66 7.91
C PHE A 163 -3.31 3.89 6.92
N LEU A 164 -4.14 4.58 6.13
CA LEU A 164 -4.99 3.96 5.11
C LEU A 164 -4.18 3.21 4.05
N LEU A 165 -2.94 3.65 3.75
CA LEU A 165 -2.06 2.96 2.80
C LEU A 165 -1.58 1.59 3.31
N CYS A 166 -1.45 1.43 4.62
CA CYS A 166 -1.09 0.15 5.22
C CYS A 166 -2.28 -0.82 5.29
N ALA A 167 -3.51 -0.29 5.26
CA ALA A 167 -4.72 -1.08 5.48
C ALA A 167 -4.88 -2.27 4.52
N PRO A 168 -4.66 -2.17 3.20
CA PRO A 168 -4.81 -3.30 2.29
C PRO A 168 -3.88 -4.49 2.63
N SER A 169 -2.61 -4.23 2.93
CA SER A 169 -1.65 -5.28 3.30
C SER A 169 -2.02 -5.94 4.63
N ILE A 170 -2.31 -5.12 5.64
CA ILE A 170 -2.66 -5.60 6.97
C ILE A 170 -3.96 -6.42 6.93
N ALA A 171 -4.97 -5.98 6.17
CA ALA A 171 -6.23 -6.69 6.02
C ALA A 171 -6.04 -8.09 5.45
N ILE A 172 -5.17 -8.25 4.43
CA ILE A 172 -4.89 -9.56 3.84
C ILE A 172 -4.12 -10.46 4.83
N TYR A 173 -3.19 -9.91 5.61
CA TYR A 173 -2.48 -10.66 6.65
C TYR A 173 -3.43 -11.14 7.76
N MET A 174 -4.31 -10.26 8.24
CA MET A 174 -5.34 -10.62 9.20
C MET A 174 -6.27 -11.70 8.64
N ALA A 175 -6.77 -11.53 7.41
CA ALA A 175 -7.64 -12.51 6.75
C ALA A 175 -6.95 -13.89 6.61
N TYR A 176 -5.65 -13.91 6.29
CA TYR A 176 -4.89 -15.15 6.23
C TYR A 176 -4.79 -15.83 7.59
N TYR A 177 -4.47 -15.09 8.66
CA TYR A 177 -4.47 -15.63 10.02
C TYR A 177 -5.82 -16.28 10.36
N PHE A 178 -6.90 -15.55 10.12
CA PHE A 178 -8.26 -15.99 10.41
C PHE A 178 -8.70 -17.22 9.60
N THR A 179 -8.19 -17.39 8.38
CA THR A 179 -8.49 -18.55 7.53
C THR A 179 -7.80 -19.83 7.99
N TYR A 180 -6.57 -19.73 8.51
CA TYR A 180 -5.74 -20.88 8.88
C TYR A 180 -5.65 -21.13 10.40
N ALA A 181 -6.40 -20.37 11.21
CA ALA A 181 -6.44 -20.54 12.65
C ALA A 181 -7.09 -21.87 13.05
N LYS A 182 -6.41 -22.66 13.89
CA LYS A 182 -6.86 -24.01 14.29
C LYS A 182 -7.85 -24.03 15.46
N LYS A 183 -7.82 -23.04 16.35
CA LYS A 183 -8.63 -22.99 17.59
C LYS A 183 -9.78 -21.99 17.44
N LYS A 184 -11.01 -22.51 17.29
CA LYS A 184 -12.23 -21.71 17.06
C LYS A 184 -12.52 -20.68 18.17
N TRP A 185 -12.45 -21.07 19.44
CA TRP A 185 -12.74 -20.14 20.54
C TRP A 185 -11.74 -18.97 20.61
N PHE A 186 -10.45 -19.25 20.41
CA PHE A 186 -9.43 -18.18 20.40
C PHE A 186 -9.62 -17.20 19.25
N PHE A 187 -10.03 -17.70 18.08
CA PHE A 187 -10.40 -16.88 16.92
C PHE A 187 -11.55 -15.93 17.23
N GLU A 188 -12.63 -16.43 17.84
CA GLU A 188 -13.84 -15.65 18.13
C GLU A 188 -13.55 -14.52 19.13
N VAL A 189 -12.73 -14.81 20.14
CA VAL A 189 -12.31 -13.81 21.13
C VAL A 189 -11.48 -12.70 20.49
N VAL A 190 -10.47 -13.05 19.67
CA VAL A 190 -9.62 -12.05 19.00
C VAL A 190 -10.44 -11.19 18.05
N TYR A 191 -11.34 -11.78 17.28
CA TYR A 191 -12.24 -11.06 16.39
C TYR A 191 -13.17 -10.11 17.16
N ALA A 192 -13.80 -10.61 18.23
CA ALA A 192 -14.68 -9.80 19.08
C ALA A 192 -13.94 -8.62 19.71
N ILE A 193 -12.70 -8.80 20.19
CA ILE A 193 -11.88 -7.72 20.74
C ILE A 193 -11.63 -6.63 19.69
N ILE A 194 -11.26 -7.00 18.46
CA ILE A 194 -11.04 -6.03 17.38
C ILE A 194 -12.32 -5.24 17.11
N THR A 195 -13.45 -5.93 16.94
CA THR A 195 -14.74 -5.29 16.65
C THR A 195 -15.18 -4.37 17.78
N LEU A 196 -15.07 -4.82 19.04
CA LEU A 196 -15.40 -4.00 20.21
C LEU A 196 -14.50 -2.77 20.33
N THR A 197 -13.20 -2.92 20.03
CA THR A 197 -12.26 -1.78 20.04
C THR A 197 -12.62 -0.77 18.95
N ILE A 198 -12.97 -1.22 17.74
CA ILE A 198 -13.40 -0.33 16.66
C ILE A 198 -14.68 0.42 17.05
N ILE A 199 -15.67 -0.29 17.61
CA ILE A 199 -16.93 0.33 18.06
C ILE A 199 -16.66 1.35 19.17
N TYR A 200 -15.84 1.00 20.16
CA TYR A 200 -15.54 1.89 21.29
C TYR A 200 -14.96 3.22 20.80
N PHE A 201 -13.91 3.18 19.97
CA PHE A 201 -13.27 4.39 19.43
C PHE A 201 -14.09 5.12 18.36
N GLN A 202 -15.14 4.49 17.80
CA GLN A 202 -16.06 5.16 16.89
C GLN A 202 -17.07 6.03 17.65
N PHE A 203 -17.48 5.63 18.86
CA PHE A 203 -18.53 6.31 19.63
C PHE A 203 -18.00 7.18 20.78
N PHE A 204 -16.82 6.87 21.31
CA PHE A 204 -16.16 7.58 22.40
C PHE A 204 -14.79 8.09 21.95
#